data_AF-A0A0Q9SLC9-F1
#
_entry.id   AF-A0A0Q9SLC9-F1
#
_cell.length_a   1.000
_cell.length_b   1.000
_cell.length_c   1.000
_cell.angle_alpha   90.00
_cell.angle_beta   90.00
_cell.angle_gamma   90.00
#
_symmetry.space_group_name_H-M   'P 1'
#
loop_
_entity.id
_entity.type
_entity.pdbx_description
1 polymer ?
#
loop_
_entity_poly.entity_id
_entity_poly.type
_entity_poly.pdbx_seq_one_letter_code
_entity_poly.pdbx_strand_id
1 'polypeptide(L)' 'MRPRQPAKKPHLPNSPFRAAEVPVIPDFAVNDRVTHDRHGLGSVVRVTGDRIHVRFGENTVSVAMSSSKIHPL' A
#
# COMPACT_ATOMS: atom_id res chain seq x y z
N MET A 1 25.96 -30.40 -34.92
CA MET A 1 25.55 -28.96 -34.86
C MET A 1 25.15 -28.67 -33.41
N ARG A 2 25.74 -27.66 -32.75
CA ARG A 2 25.34 -27.27 -31.37
C ARG A 2 24.16 -26.30 -31.43
N PRO A 3 23.09 -26.47 -30.64
CA PRO A 3 21.97 -25.55 -30.66
C PRO A 3 22.40 -24.19 -30.10
N ARG A 4 22.18 -23.14 -30.88
CA ARG A 4 22.43 -21.74 -30.47
C ARG A 4 21.36 -21.34 -29.47
N GLN A 5 21.71 -21.31 -28.18
CA GLN A 5 20.80 -20.84 -27.14
C GLN A 5 20.52 -19.34 -27.34
N PRO A 6 19.27 -18.88 -27.23
CA PRO A 6 18.95 -17.46 -27.30
C PRO A 6 19.58 -16.73 -26.11
N ALA A 7 20.27 -15.62 -26.38
CA ALA A 7 20.86 -14.79 -25.34
C ALA A 7 19.76 -14.26 -24.40
N LYS A 8 19.93 -14.42 -23.08
CA LYS A 8 19.07 -13.78 -22.07
C LYS A 8 19.18 -12.26 -22.25
N LYS A 9 18.11 -11.63 -22.74
CA LYS A 9 18.03 -10.18 -22.86
C LYS A 9 17.99 -9.57 -21.45
N PRO A 10 18.89 -8.64 -21.08
CA PRO A 10 18.81 -7.97 -19.81
C PRO A 10 17.52 -7.16 -19.72
N HIS A 11 16.81 -7.27 -18.59
CA HIS A 11 15.63 -6.46 -18.31
C HIS A 11 16.07 -5.00 -18.14
N LEU A 12 15.59 -4.11 -19.01
CA LEU A 12 15.91 -2.69 -18.89
C LEU A 12 15.31 -2.14 -17.59
N PRO A 13 16.08 -1.35 -16.81
CA PRO A 13 15.62 -0.81 -15.52
C PRO A 13 14.42 0.14 -15.65
N ASN A 14 14.20 0.74 -16.83
CA ASN A 14 13.12 1.69 -17.10
C ASN A 14 11.97 1.11 -17.94
N SER A 15 11.58 -0.15 -17.70
CA SER A 15 10.44 -0.73 -18.43
C SER A 15 9.12 -0.14 -17.91
N PRO A 16 8.25 0.43 -18.79
CA PRO A 16 6.93 0.93 -18.39
C PRO A 16 5.97 -0.19 -17.96
N PHE A 17 6.29 -1.45 -18.30
CA PHE A 17 5.56 -2.64 -17.85
C PHE A 17 6.15 -3.26 -16.58
N ARG A 18 7.00 -2.54 -15.84
CA ARG A 18 7.52 -3.02 -14.55
C ARG A 18 6.34 -3.14 -13.59
N ALA A 19 6.11 -4.35 -13.08
CA ALA A 19 5.13 -4.56 -12.03
C ALA A 19 5.45 -3.63 -10.85
N ALA A 20 4.46 -2.88 -10.38
CA ALA A 20 4.60 -2.05 -9.20
C ALA A 20 5.01 -2.94 -8.03
N GLU A 21 5.99 -2.49 -7.24
CA GLU A 21 6.42 -3.21 -6.04
C GLU A 21 5.22 -3.35 -5.09
N VAL A 22 5.12 -4.53 -4.46
CA VAL A 22 4.02 -4.83 -3.54
C VAL A 22 4.02 -3.73 -2.47
N PRO A 23 2.91 -2.99 -2.30
CA PRO A 23 2.85 -1.94 -1.31
C PRO A 23 3.14 -2.55 0.05
N VAL A 24 4.13 -2.00 0.75
CA VAL A 24 4.43 -2.35 2.13
C VAL A 24 3.17 -2.02 2.92
N ILE A 25 2.46 -3.05 3.38
CA ILE A 25 1.28 -2.88 4.23
C ILE A 25 1.84 -2.46 5.60
N PRO A 26 1.63 -1.21 6.04
CA PRO A 26 2.07 -0.80 7.37
C PRO A 26 1.25 -1.58 8.41
N ASP A 27 1.91 -2.09 9.44
CA ASP A 27 1.20 -2.69 10.58
C ASP A 27 0.51 -1.57 11.37
N PHE A 28 -0.78 -1.37 11.11
CA PHE A 28 -1.58 -0.36 11.80
C PHE A 28 -2.03 -0.87 13.18
N ALA A 29 -1.78 -0.07 14.23
CA ALA A 29 -2.26 -0.33 15.58
C ALA A 29 -3.43 0.58 15.98
N VAL A 30 -4.19 0.20 17.00
CA VAL A 30 -5.21 1.09 17.59
C VAL A 30 -4.51 2.27 18.26
N ASN A 31 -5.05 3.48 18.07
CA ASN A 31 -4.50 4.80 18.42
C ASN A 31 -3.41 5.34 17.50
N ASP A 32 -3.05 4.62 16.44
CA ASP A 32 -2.06 5.10 15.51
C ASP A 32 -2.59 6.27 14.66
N ARG A 33 -1.72 7.21 14.30
CA ARG A 33 -2.08 8.38 13.48
C ARG A 33 -1.84 8.08 12.01
N VAL A 34 -2.85 8.35 11.21
CA VAL A 34 -2.82 8.08 9.78
C VAL A 34 -3.34 9.29 9.01
N THR A 35 -2.80 9.51 7.83
CA THR A 35 -3.24 10.55 6.91
C THR A 35 -3.92 9.90 5.72
N HIS A 36 -5.10 10.38 5.37
CA HIS A 36 -5.84 9.94 4.18
C HIS A 36 -5.97 11.11 3.19
N ASP A 37 -5.66 10.87 1.92
CA ASP A 37 -5.67 11.91 0.86
C ASP A 37 -6.94 12.78 0.78
N ARG A 38 -8.12 12.22 1.08
CA ARG A 38 -9.41 12.94 0.99
C ARG A 38 -9.91 13.45 2.33
N HIS A 39 -9.58 12.78 3.43
CA HIS A 39 -10.14 13.08 4.75
C HIS A 39 -9.14 13.80 5.66
N GLY A 40 -7.87 13.89 5.27
CA GLY A 40 -6.82 14.50 6.07
C GLY A 40 -6.32 13.58 7.18
N LEU A 41 -5.99 14.16 8.33
CA LEU A 41 -5.45 13.44 9.48
C LEU A 41 -6.57 12.69 10.24
N GLY A 42 -6.31 11.44 10.60
CA GLY A 42 -7.20 10.63 11.41
C GLY A 42 -6.44 9.72 12.37
N SER A 43 -7.18 9.13 13.30
CA SER A 43 -6.64 8.15 14.25
C SER A 43 -7.34 6.81 14.12
N VAL A 44 -6.58 5.71 14.17
CA VAL A 44 -7.12 4.36 14.10
C VAL A 44 -7.87 4.07 15.40
N VAL A 45 -9.18 3.87 15.32
CA VAL A 45 -10.01 3.55 16.49
C VAL A 45 -10.22 2.05 16.65
N ARG A 46 -10.11 1.29 15.57
CA ARG A 46 -10.30 -0.16 15.57
C ARG A 46 -9.59 -0.81 14.40
N VAL A 47 -8.98 -1.95 14.64
CA VAL A 47 -8.41 -2.81 13.62
C VAL A 47 -9.24 -4.10 13.58
N THR A 48 -9.69 -4.49 12.38
CA THR A 48 -10.49 -5.70 12.16
C THR A 48 -9.87 -6.47 10.99
N GLY A 49 -8.97 -7.41 11.29
CA GLY A 49 -8.30 -8.21 10.26
C GLY A 49 -7.57 -7.32 9.25
N ASP A 50 -7.99 -7.37 7.98
CA ASP A 50 -7.42 -6.61 6.86
C ASP A 50 -7.99 -5.18 6.71
N ARG A 51 -8.79 -4.71 7.67
CA ARG A 51 -9.41 -3.37 7.64
C ARG A 51 -9.15 -2.60 8.91
N ILE A 52 -8.89 -1.30 8.75
CA ILE A 52 -8.82 -0.35 9.84
C ILE A 52 -10.00 0.61 9.79
N HIS A 53 -10.51 0.96 10.96
CA HIS A 53 -11.46 2.04 11.15
C HIS A 53 -10.70 3.24 11.67
N VAL A 54 -10.73 4.31 10.88
CA VAL A 54 -10.03 5.54 11.17
C VAL A 54 -11.07 6.62 11.45
N ARG A 55 -10.87 7.35 12.54
CA ARG A 55 -11.68 8.51 12.89
C ARG A 55 -11.04 9.77 12.32
N PHE A 56 -11.74 10.41 11.40
CA PHE A 56 -11.41 11.70 10.80
C PHE A 56 -12.37 12.75 11.37
N GLY A 57 -11.97 13.43 12.44
CA GLY A 57 -12.87 14.34 13.17
C GLY A 57 -14.09 13.61 13.74
N GLU A 58 -15.28 13.95 13.25
CA GLU A 58 -16.55 13.31 13.66
C GLU A 58 -16.88 12.04 12.85
N ASN A 59 -16.26 11.84 11.69
CA ASN A 59 -16.55 10.73 10.79
C ASN A 59 -15.64 9.54 11.05
N THR A 60 -16.19 8.33 11.06
CA THR A 60 -15.40 7.09 11.10
C THR A 60 -15.47 6.41 9.74
N VAL A 61 -14.31 6.19 9.11
CA VAL A 61 -14.21 5.57 7.78
C VAL A 61 -13.48 4.24 7.90
N SER A 62 -14.04 3.20 7.28
CA SER A 62 -13.37 1.90 7.16
C SER A 62 -12.50 1.88 5.91
N VAL A 63 -11.22 1.56 6.06
CA VAL A 63 -10.26 1.49 4.95
C VAL A 63 -9.51 0.17 5.01
N ALA A 64 -9.26 -0.44 3.85
CA ALA A 64 -8.44 -1.64 3.76
C ALA A 64 -6.98 -1.29 4.03
N MET A 65 -6.25 -2.14 4.75
CA MET A 65 -4.83 -1.93 5.03
C MET A 65 -3.98 -1.84 3.76
N SER A 66 -4.40 -2.54 2.71
CA SER A 66 -3.78 -2.51 1.37
C SER A 66 -4.11 -1.25 0.55
N SER A 67 -4.86 -0.29 1.09
CA SER A 67 -5.24 0.91 0.34
C SER A 67 -4.08 1.90 0.23
N SER A 68 -3.67 2.20 -1.00
CA SER A 68 -2.61 3.19 -1.29
C SER A 68 -2.95 4.64 -0.88
N LYS A 69 -4.15 4.90 -0.34
CA LYS A 69 -4.62 6.25 0.03
C LYS A 69 -4.45 6.58 1.51
N ILE A 70 -3.91 5.64 2.29
CA ILE A 70 -3.57 5.84 3.70
C ILE A 70 -2.06 5.85 3.84
N HIS A 71 -1.57 6.87 4.54
CA HIS A 71 -0.18 7.05 4.89
C HIS A 71 -0.03 7.02 6.42
N PRO A 72 0.82 6.15 6.99
CA PRO A 72 1.18 6.25 8.40
C PRO A 72 1.96 7.55 8.65
N LEU A 73 1.78 8.13 9.83
CA LEU A 73 2.52 9.33 10.27
C LEU A 73 3.78 8.97 11.04
#